data_AF-A0A497JGI5-F1
#
_entry.id   AF-A0A497JGI5-F1
#
_cell.length_a   1.000
_cell.length_b   1.000
_cell.length_c   1.000
_cell.angle_alpha   90.00
_cell.angle_beta   90.00
_cell.angle_gamma   90.00
#
_symmetry.space_group_name_H-M   'P 1'
#
loop_
_entity.id
_entity.type
_entity.pdbx_description
1 polymer ?
#
loop_
_entity_poly.entity_id
_entity_poly.type
_entity_poly.pdbx_seq_one_letter_code
_entity_poly.pdbx_strand_id
1 'polypeptide(L)' 'MKKLINDCACKISSVQEAEDFVRGATVLGTGGGGSPAEGLKLLTEAIKIRGEINFIDVDELADDAV' A
#
# COMPACT_ATOMS: atom_id res chain seq x y z
N MET A 1 -15.03 10.64 18.02
CA MET A 1 -14.03 10.99 16.99
C MET A 1 -13.33 9.79 16.33
N LYS A 2 -13.47 8.55 16.84
CA LYS A 2 -12.91 7.32 16.21
C LYS A 2 -13.65 6.83 14.95
N LYS A 3 -14.75 7.47 14.55
CA LYS A 3 -15.65 6.97 13.50
C LYS A 3 -15.36 7.50 12.08
N LEU A 4 -14.47 8.48 11.94
CA LEU A 4 -14.13 9.10 10.65
C LEU A 4 -12.93 8.47 9.94
N ILE A 5 -12.15 7.62 10.63
CA ILE A 5 -10.99 6.94 10.04
C ILE A 5 -11.43 5.62 9.38
N ASN A 6 -12.40 4.91 9.95
CA ASN A 6 -12.86 3.60 9.45
C ASN A 6 -13.68 3.65 8.15
N ASP A 7 -14.03 4.84 7.65
CA ASP A 7 -14.71 5.00 6.34
C ASP A 7 -13.71 5.23 5.19
N CYS A 8 -12.43 5.48 5.49
CA CYS A 8 -11.36 5.54 4.49
C CYS A 8 -10.64 4.20 4.49
N ALA A 9 -11.22 3.20 3.82
CA ALA A 9 -10.46 2.02 3.42
C ALA A 9 -9.31 2.48 2.52
N CYS A 10 -8.13 2.68 3.11
CA CYS A 10 -6.93 3.03 2.36
C CYS A 10 -6.54 1.77 1.59
N LYS A 11 -6.64 1.83 0.27
CA LYS A 11 -6.38 0.70 -0.61
C LYS A 11 -5.71 1.14 -1.90
N ILE A 12 -5.07 0.18 -2.55
CA ILE A 12 -4.53 0.33 -3.91
C ILE A 12 -5.30 -0.62 -4.80
N SER A 13 -6.07 -0.07 -5.73
CA SER A 13 -6.98 -0.79 -6.63
C SER A 13 -6.76 -0.47 -8.11
N SER A 14 -5.89 0.50 -8.40
CA SER A 14 -5.53 0.89 -9.77
C SER A 14 -4.02 1.03 -9.97
N VAL A 15 -3.60 0.96 -11.23
CA VAL A 15 -2.20 1.17 -11.61
C VAL A 15 -1.73 2.57 -11.23
N GLN A 16 -2.59 3.58 -11.38
CA GLN A 16 -2.26 4.96 -11.00
C GLN A 16 -2.00 5.09 -9.49
N GLU A 17 -2.84 4.48 -8.65
CA GLU A 17 -2.62 4.47 -7.19
C GLU A 17 -1.33 3.74 -6.81
N ALA A 18 -0.97 2.67 -7.55
CA ALA A 18 0.30 1.98 -7.34
C ALA A 18 1.51 2.85 -7.74
N GLU A 19 1.41 3.60 -8.84
CA GLU A 19 2.45 4.57 -9.24
C GLU A 19 2.63 5.68 -8.20
N ASP A 20 1.53 6.24 -7.70
CA ASP A 20 1.56 7.29 -6.69
C ASP A 20 2.17 6.79 -5.38
N PHE A 21 1.80 5.57 -4.97
CA PHE A 21 2.37 4.91 -3.79
C PHE A 21 3.89 4.71 -3.93
N VAL A 22 4.33 4.10 -5.04
CA VAL A 22 5.76 3.85 -5.29
C VAL A 22 6.55 5.16 -5.33
N ARG A 23 6.00 6.20 -5.94
CA ARG A 23 6.64 7.52 -5.99
C ARG A 23 6.79 8.11 -4.60
N GLY A 24 5.75 8.07 -3.77
CA GLY A 24 5.81 8.51 -2.38
C GLY A 24 6.85 7.73 -1.58
N ALA A 25 6.84 6.40 -1.67
CA ALA A 25 7.82 5.53 -1.02
C ALA A 25 9.26 5.83 -1.48
N THR A 26 9.46 6.13 -2.76
CA THR A 26 10.78 6.49 -3.32
C THR A 26 11.30 7.79 -2.73
N VAL A 27 10.44 8.81 -2.60
CA VAL A 27 10.79 10.08 -1.97
C VAL A 27 11.18 9.89 -0.49
N LEU A 28 10.41 9.07 0.23
CA LEU A 28 10.62 8.83 1.66
C LEU A 28 11.75 7.84 1.97
N GLY A 29 12.14 6.99 1.02
CA GLY A 29 13.12 5.91 1.21
C GLY A 29 14.59 6.34 1.21
N THR A 30 14.88 7.62 0.95
CA THR A 30 16.23 8.25 1.03
C THR A 30 17.38 7.46 0.36
N GLY A 31 17.09 6.68 -0.68
CA GLY A 31 18.06 5.87 -1.43
C GLY A 31 18.17 4.40 -1.03
N GLY A 32 17.60 3.96 0.10
CA GLY A 32 17.64 2.57 0.56
C GLY A 32 16.39 1.73 0.24
N GLY A 33 15.28 2.37 -0.15
CA GLY A 33 13.95 1.75 -0.29
C GLY A 33 13.75 0.75 -1.45
N GLY A 34 14.81 0.34 -2.14
CA GLY A 34 14.75 -0.60 -3.26
C GLY A 34 14.45 0.05 -4.62
N SER A 35 14.16 -0.79 -5.62
CA SER A 35 13.90 -0.35 -7.00
C SER A 35 12.43 0.06 -7.18
N PRO A 36 12.14 1.32 -7.57
CA PRO A 36 10.78 1.76 -7.85
C PRO A 36 10.11 0.94 -8.98
N ALA A 37 10.88 0.58 -10.00
CA ALA A 37 10.36 -0.19 -11.14
C ALA A 37 9.91 -1.60 -10.73
N GLU A 38 10.69 -2.27 -9.87
CA GLU A 38 10.31 -3.60 -9.35
C GLU A 38 9.11 -3.49 -8.41
N GLY A 39 9.06 -2.48 -7.55
CA GLY A 39 7.91 -2.23 -6.68
C GLY A 39 6.61 -2.03 -7.45
N LEU A 40 6.63 -1.19 -8.49
CA LEU A 40 5.46 -0.94 -9.32
C LEU A 40 4.97 -2.20 -10.05
N LYS A 41 5.91 -3.00 -10.58
CA LYS A 41 5.59 -4.28 -11.22
C LYS A 41 4.88 -5.22 -10.25
N LEU A 42 5.41 -5.38 -9.04
CA LEU A 42 4.81 -6.25 -8.02
C LEU A 42 3.40 -5.81 -7.63
N LEU A 43 3.20 -4.52 -7.36
CA LEU A 43 1.90 -3.98 -7.01
C LEU A 43 0.88 -4.13 -8.15
N THR A 44 1.30 -3.86 -9.38
CA THR A 44 0.44 -4.02 -10.56
C THR A 44 -0.01 -5.47 -10.73
N GLU A 45 0.89 -6.45 -10.57
CA GLU A 45 0.51 -7.86 -10.64
C GLU A 45 -0.40 -8.28 -9.46
N ALA A 46 -0.15 -7.78 -8.25
CA ALA A 46 -1.00 -8.04 -7.11
C ALA A 46 -2.43 -7.52 -7.33
N ILE A 47 -2.58 -6.30 -7.88
CA ILE A 47 -3.88 -5.72 -8.25
C ILE A 47 -4.56 -6.57 -9.34
N LYS A 48 -3.84 -7.03 -10.36
CA LYS A 48 -4.42 -7.91 -11.40
C LYS A 48 -4.95 -9.23 -10.84
N ILE A 49 -4.24 -9.82 -9.88
CA ILE A 49 -4.60 -11.13 -9.30
C ILE A 49 -5.72 -10.99 -8.26
N ARG A 50 -5.70 -9.96 -7.42
CA ARG A 50 -6.58 -9.82 -6.26
C ARG A 50 -7.63 -8.71 -6.38
N GLY A 51 -7.54 -7.86 -7.39
CA GLY A 51 -8.38 -6.69 -7.60
C GLY A 51 -7.94 -5.47 -6.78
N GLU A 52 -7.54 -5.66 -5.52
CA GLU A 52 -7.09 -4.59 -4.64
C GLU A 52 -6.10 -5.07 -3.56
N ILE A 53 -5.39 -4.12 -2.99
CA ILE A 53 -4.49 -4.27 -1.84
C ILE A 53 -5.03 -3.37 -0.73
N ASN A 54 -5.43 -3.96 0.40
CA ASN A 54 -5.99 -3.23 1.53
C ASN A 54 -4.93 -2.96 2.59
N PHE A 55 -4.94 -1.76 3.14
CA PHE A 55 -4.17 -1.42 4.35
C PHE A 55 -5.06 -1.59 5.58
N ILE A 56 -4.44 -2.07 6.67
CA ILE A 56 -5.04 -2.10 8.01
C ILE A 56 -4.24 -1.17 8.90
N ASP A 57 -4.87 -0.65 9.96
CA ASP A 57 -4.13 0.04 11.01
C ASP A 57 -3.29 -0.98 11.80
N VAL A 58 -2.16 -0.54 12.34
CA VAL A 58 -1.32 -1.39 13.18
C VAL A 58 -2.06 -1.80 14.45
N ASP A 59 -2.93 -0.94 14.99
CA ASP A 59 -3.75 -1.24 16.16
C ASP A 59 -4.86 -2.28 15.88
N GLU A 60 -5.15 -2.56 14.60
CA GLU A 60 -6.11 -3.59 14.17
C GLU A 60 -5.45 -4.96 13.94
N LEU A 61 -4.12 -5.02 13.93
CA LEU A 61 -3.38 -6.27 13.80
C LEU A 61 -3.46 -7.08 15.10
N ALA A 62 -3.75 -8.38 15.01
CA ALA A 62 -3.75 -9.25 16.19
C ALA A 62 -2.33 -9.37 16.78
N ASP A 63 -2.23 -9.42 18.11
CA ASP A 63 -0.93 -9.48 18.82
C ASP A 63 -0.04 -10.67 18.40
N ASP A 64 -0.65 -11.75 17.90
CA ASP A 64 0.01 -12.97 17.45
C ASP A 64 0.11 -13.10 15.92
N ALA A 65 -0.29 -12.07 15.16
CA ALA A 65 -0.15 -12.06 13.71
C ALA A 65 1.32 -11.85 13.29
N VAL A 66 1.73 -12.51 12.19
CA VAL A 66 3.11 -12.49 11.63
C VAL A 66 3.07 -12.14 10.15
#